data_AF-A0A937URP6-F1
#
_entry.id   AF-A0A937URP6-F1
#
_cell.length_a   1.000
_cell.length_b   1.000
_cell.length_c   1.000
_cell.angle_alpha   90.00
_cell.angle_beta   90.00
_cell.angle_gamma   90.00
#
_symmetry.space_group_name_H-M   'P 1'
#
loop_
_entity.id
_entity.type
_entity.pdbx_description
1 polymer ?
#
loop_
_entity_poly.entity_id
_entity_poly.type
_entity_poly.pdbx_seq_one_letter_code
_entity_poly.pdbx_strand_id
1 'polypeptide(L)'
;MNDPDRLDAIAARMVTAQRANRGARHLANAAVELGEPVETASVAIILDEYRQAYREVHRVLTSGDPEDILYLVARMDPVVTGGTGGTGGTGV
;
A
#
# COMPACT_ATOMS: atom_id res chain seq x y z
N MET A 1 -13.97 -11.61 10.58
CA MET A 1 -12.82 -11.54 11.51
C MET A 1 -12.75 -10.10 11.99
N ASN A 2 -13.60 -9.74 12.96
CA ASN A 2 -13.88 -8.35 13.33
C ASN A 2 -12.80 -7.69 14.22
N ASP A 3 -11.53 -7.74 13.82
CA ASP A 3 -10.42 -7.06 14.49
C ASP A 3 -9.92 -5.89 13.61
N PRO A 4 -10.45 -4.67 13.82
CA PRO A 4 -10.10 -3.49 13.02
C PRO A 4 -8.62 -3.16 13.10
N ASP A 5 -7.96 -3.34 14.26
CA ASP A 5 -6.55 -3.02 14.44
C ASP A 5 -5.67 -3.91 13.55
N ARG A 6 -6.05 -5.21 13.44
CA ARG A 6 -5.36 -6.13 12.54
C ARG A 6 -5.59 -5.78 11.07
N LEU A 7 -6.81 -5.37 10.69
CA LEU A 7 -7.09 -4.96 9.30
C LEU A 7 -6.37 -3.65 8.94
N ASP A 8 -6.30 -2.70 9.87
CA ASP A 8 -5.52 -1.47 9.74
C ASP A 8 -4.02 -1.77 9.56
N ALA A 9 -3.46 -2.70 10.35
CA ALA A 9 -2.08 -3.12 10.22
C ALA A 9 -1.79 -3.75 8.84
N ILE A 10 -2.69 -4.61 8.35
CA ILE A 10 -2.58 -5.22 7.02
C ILE A 10 -2.64 -4.13 5.93
N ALA A 11 -3.59 -3.20 6.02
CA ALA A 11 -3.71 -2.08 5.07
C ALA A 11 -2.46 -1.20 5.07
N ALA A 12 -2.00 -0.80 6.26
CA ALA A 12 -0.82 0.05 6.43
C ALA A 12 0.44 -0.62 5.86
N ARG A 13 0.62 -1.92 6.13
CA ARG A 13 1.73 -2.72 5.59
C ARG A 13 1.69 -2.76 4.07
N MET A 14 0.52 -3.02 3.47
CA MET A 14 0.38 -3.05 2.02
C MET A 14 0.65 -1.69 1.36
N VAL A 15 0.09 -0.61 1.88
CA VAL A 15 0.29 0.75 1.35
C VAL A 15 1.77 1.16 1.45
N THR A 16 2.42 0.82 2.56
CA THR A 16 3.85 1.09 2.78
C THR A 16 4.70 0.31 1.79
N ALA A 17 4.44 -0.99 1.64
CA ALA A 17 5.17 -1.84 0.70
C ALA A 17 4.94 -1.43 -0.76
N GLN A 18 3.74 -0.97 -1.12
CA GLN A 18 3.44 -0.39 -2.45
C GLN A 18 4.30 0.85 -2.73
N ARG A 19 4.39 1.76 -1.76
CA ARG A 19 5.20 2.99 -1.88
C ARG A 19 6.68 2.66 -2.00
N ALA A 20 7.18 1.75 -1.17
CA ALA A 20 8.58 1.29 -1.23
C ALA A 20 8.89 0.64 -2.59
N ASN A 21 8.04 -0.25 -3.08
CA ASN A 21 8.22 -0.91 -4.39
C ASN A 21 8.21 0.11 -5.54
N ARG A 22 7.33 1.13 -5.49
CA ARG A 22 7.34 2.22 -6.47
C ARG A 22 8.65 3.01 -6.42
N GLY A 23 9.11 3.38 -5.22
CA GLY A 23 10.39 4.08 -5.03
C GLY A 23 11.58 3.27 -5.54
N ALA A 24 11.64 1.98 -5.21
CA ALA A 24 12.69 1.07 -5.68
C ALA A 24 12.74 0.99 -7.20
N ARG A 25 11.60 0.96 -7.88
CA ARG A 25 11.53 0.99 -9.35
C ARG A 25 12.06 2.30 -9.92
N HIS A 26 11.69 3.43 -9.32
CA HIS A 26 12.21 4.74 -9.76
C HIS A 26 13.74 4.82 -9.61
N LEU A 27 14.27 4.36 -8.48
CA LEU A 27 15.72 4.33 -8.25
C LEU A 27 16.44 3.38 -9.21
N ALA A 28 15.90 2.18 -9.43
CA ALA A 28 16.47 1.23 -10.38
C ALA A 28 16.49 1.79 -11.81
N ASN A 29 15.41 2.47 -12.23
CA ASN A 29 15.37 3.12 -13.54
C ASN A 29 16.39 4.26 -13.64
N ALA A 30 16.52 5.10 -12.60
CA ALA A 30 17.51 6.17 -12.57
C ALA A 30 18.95 5.63 -12.65
N ALA A 31 19.26 4.55 -11.92
CA ALA A 31 20.57 3.91 -12.01
C ALA A 31 20.87 3.41 -13.44
N VAL A 32 19.89 2.81 -14.11
CA VAL A 32 20.03 2.40 -15.52
C VAL A 32 20.29 3.60 -16.45
N GLU A 33 19.54 4.70 -16.26
CA GLU A 33 19.72 5.92 -17.05
C GLU A 33 21.10 6.57 -16.85
N LEU A 34 21.67 6.46 -15.65
CA LEU A 34 22.99 6.96 -15.30
C LEU A 34 24.13 6.00 -15.67
N GLY A 35 23.83 4.78 -16.11
CA GLY A 35 24.83 3.74 -16.34
C GLY A 35 25.45 3.20 -15.05
N GLU A 36 24.77 3.39 -13.91
CA GLU A 36 25.18 2.91 -12.60
C GLU A 36 24.67 1.49 -12.34
N PRO A 37 25.39 0.70 -11.51
CA PRO A 37 24.90 -0.61 -11.11
C PRO A 37 23.63 -0.48 -10.25
N VAL A 38 22.63 -1.29 -10.55
CA VAL A 38 21.42 -1.41 -9.72
C VAL A 38 21.73 -2.26 -8.49
N GLU A 39 21.44 -1.74 -7.30
CA GLU A 39 21.57 -2.49 -6.06
C GLU A 39 20.44 -3.53 -5.92
N THR A 40 20.70 -4.76 -6.36
CA THR A 40 19.68 -5.81 -6.47
C THR A 40 19.23 -6.39 -5.13
N ALA A 41 20.10 -6.40 -4.10
CA ALA A 41 19.78 -6.97 -2.79
C ALA A 41 18.66 -6.19 -2.08
N SER A 42 18.80 -4.86 -1.98
CA SER A 42 17.80 -3.98 -1.38
C SER A 42 16.48 -4.00 -2.14
N VAL A 43 16.53 -4.03 -3.48
CA VAL A 43 15.32 -4.18 -4.33
C VAL A 43 14.63 -5.52 -4.07
N ALA A 44 15.37 -6.61 -3.92
CA ALA A 44 14.80 -7.92 -3.64
C ALA A 44 14.08 -7.97 -2.29
N ILE A 45 14.63 -7.34 -1.25
CA ILE A 45 13.98 -7.23 0.08
C ILE A 45 12.64 -6.49 -0.03
N ILE A 46 12.61 -5.36 -0.74
CA ILE A 46 11.39 -4.56 -0.94
C ILE A 46 10.33 -5.35 -1.72
N LEU A 47 10.76 -6.09 -2.75
CA LEU A 47 9.85 -6.93 -3.54
C LEU A 47 9.29 -8.10 -2.72
N ASP A 48 10.08 -8.70 -1.84
CA ASP A 48 9.61 -9.77 -0.98
C ASP A 48 8.57 -9.25 0.02
N GLU A 49 8.85 -8.14 0.68
CA GLU A 49 7.93 -7.49 1.62
C GLU A 49 6.59 -7.12 0.93
N TYR A 50 6.66 -6.59 -0.29
CA TYR A 50 5.47 -6.33 -1.11
C TYR A 50 4.66 -7.60 -1.39
N ARG A 51 5.33 -8.71 -1.73
CA ARG A 51 4.65 -9.99 -1.98
C ARG A 51 4.02 -10.57 -0.71
N GLN A 52 4.68 -10.42 0.45
CA GLN A 52 4.13 -10.86 1.72
C GLN A 52 2.86 -10.06 2.08
N ALA A 53 2.93 -8.73 2.03
CA ALA A 53 1.79 -7.86 2.30
C ALA A 53 0.61 -8.14 1.33
N TYR A 54 0.91 -8.37 0.05
CA TYR A 54 -0.09 -8.78 -0.93
C TYR A 54 -0.79 -10.09 -0.53
N ARG A 55 -0.05 -11.11 -0.07
CA ARG A 55 -0.64 -12.39 0.35
C ARG A 55 -1.56 -12.22 1.56
N GLU A 56 -1.23 -11.32 2.49
CA GLU A 56 -2.08 -11.03 3.65
C GLU A 56 -3.40 -10.39 3.24
N VAL A 57 -3.34 -9.36 2.39
CA VAL A 57 -4.54 -8.75 1.80
C VAL A 57 -5.34 -9.79 1.02
N HIS A 58 -4.68 -10.57 0.16
CA HIS A 58 -5.35 -11.59 -0.66
C HIS A 58 -6.09 -12.64 0.19
N ARG A 59 -5.53 -13.05 1.32
CA ARG A 59 -6.24 -13.94 2.27
C ARG A 59 -7.51 -13.30 2.79
N VAL A 60 -7.48 -12.04 3.21
CA VAL A 60 -8.70 -11.33 3.66
C VAL A 60 -9.72 -11.24 2.53
N LEU A 61 -9.28 -10.91 1.31
CA LEU A 61 -10.19 -10.79 0.15
C LEU A 61 -10.81 -12.11 -0.31
N THR A 62 -10.19 -13.25 0.01
CA THR A 62 -10.66 -14.58 -0.46
C THR A 62 -11.39 -15.38 0.60
N SER A 63 -11.08 -15.16 1.89
CA SER A 63 -11.65 -15.93 2.99
C SER A 63 -12.22 -15.08 4.13
N GLY A 64 -12.12 -13.75 4.06
CA GLY A 64 -12.72 -12.83 5.02
C GLY A 64 -14.24 -12.77 4.87
N ASP A 65 -14.90 -12.29 5.91
CA ASP A 65 -16.32 -11.94 5.78
C ASP A 65 -16.48 -10.65 4.96
N PRO A 66 -17.68 -10.39 4.40
CA PRO A 66 -17.89 -9.21 3.57
C PRO A 66 -17.58 -7.88 4.27
N GLU A 67 -17.76 -7.80 5.59
CA GLU A 67 -17.50 -6.59 6.37
C GLU A 67 -16.00 -6.29 6.45
N ASP A 68 -15.17 -7.28 6.75
CA ASP A 68 -13.70 -7.15 6.75
C ASP A 68 -13.17 -6.74 5.38
N ILE A 69 -13.73 -7.33 4.31
CA ILE A 69 -13.33 -7.03 2.94
C ILE A 69 -13.61 -5.57 2.62
N LEU A 70 -14.83 -5.09 2.89
CA LEU A 70 -15.21 -3.71 2.65
C LEU A 70 -14.39 -2.74 3.50
N TYR A 71 -14.17 -3.07 4.78
CA TYR A 71 -13.33 -2.29 5.68
C TYR A 71 -11.89 -2.17 5.16
N LEU A 72 -11.26 -3.30 4.82
CA LEU A 72 -9.89 -3.35 4.32
C LEU A 72 -9.75 -2.56 3.01
N VAL A 73 -10.70 -2.72 2.08
CA VAL A 73 -10.69 -1.99 0.80
C VAL A 73 -10.81 -0.49 1.02
N ALA A 74 -11.73 -0.04 1.88
CA ALA A 74 -11.90 1.37 2.20
C ALA A 74 -10.63 1.99 2.79
N ARG A 75 -9.88 1.22 3.58
CA ARG A 75 -8.63 1.68 4.22
C ARG A 75 -7.44 1.76 3.26
N MET A 76 -7.45 0.93 2.21
CA MET A 76 -6.43 0.93 1.17
C MET A 76 -6.73 1.92 0.04
N ASP A 77 -7.94 2.47 -0.03
CA ASP A 77 -8.32 3.43 -1.06
C ASP A 77 -7.68 4.82 -0.82
N PRO A 78 -6.82 5.30 -1.74
CA PRO A 78 -6.22 6.63 -1.62
C PRO A 78 -7.25 7.77 -1.65
N VAL A 79 -8.45 7.57 -2.21
CA VAL A 79 -9.51 8.60 -2.25
C VAL A 79 -10.09 8.84 -0.86
N VAL A 80 -10.31 7.77 -0.08
CA VAL A 80 -10.85 7.84 1.29
C VAL A 80 -9.82 8.41 2.27
N THR A 81 -8.53 8.22 2.01
CA THR A 81 -7.44 8.69 2.88
C THR A 81 -7.05 10.16 2.63
N GLY A 82 -7.59 10.80 1.58
CA GLY A 82 -7.36 12.23 1.26
C GLY A 82 -8.55 13.16 1.56
N GLY A 83 -9.65 12.63 2.10
CA GLY A 83 -10.93 13.32 2.27
C GLY A 83 -11.15 13.99 3.63
N THR A 84 -10.22 14.85 4.07
CA THR A 84 -10.48 15.84 5.12
C THR A 84 -9.78 17.15 4.78
N GLY A 85 -10.34 17.86 3.79
CA GLY A 85 -9.89 19.18 3.39
C GLY A 85 -10.85 19.79 2.39
N GLY A 86 -11.97 20.35 2.86
CA GLY A 86 -12.87 21.11 1.98
C GLY A 86 -14.33 21.23 2.41
N THR A 87 -14.61 21.55 3.67
CA THR A 87 -15.91 22.13 4.05
C THR A 87 -15.67 23.44 4.78
N GLY A 88 -15.97 24.56 4.12
CA GLY A 88 -15.98 25.89 4.74
C GLY A 88 -15.74 27.01 3.74
N GLY A 89 -16.75 27.37 2.94
CA GLY A 89 -16.64 28.47 1.99
C GLY A 89 -17.93 28.77 1.22
N THR A 90 -19.05 28.90 1.93
CA THR A 90 -20.22 29.63 1.40
C THR A 90 -19.89 31.11 1.39
N GLY A 91 -19.58 31.65 0.21
CA GLY A 91 -19.55 33.08 -0.06
C GLY A 91 -20.68 33.44 -1.02
N VAL A 92 -21.79 33.94 -0.46
CA VAL A 92 -22.66 34.94 -1.09
C VAL A 92 -22.40 36.23 -0.34
#